data_AF-A0A7V8VK18-F1
#
_entry.id   AF-A0A7V8VK18-F1
#
_cell.length_a   1.000
_cell.length_b   1.000
_cell.length_c   1.000
_cell.angle_alpha   90.00
_cell.angle_beta   90.00
_cell.angle_gamma   90.00
#
_symmetry.space_group_name_H-M   'P 1'
#
loop_
_entity.id
_entity.type
_entity.pdbx_description
1 polymer ?
#
loop_
_entity_poly.entity_id
_entity_poly.type
_entity_poly.pdbx_seq_one_letter_code
_entity_poly.pdbx_strand_id
1 'polypeptide(L)'
;MGEVRVTIPAERLEAFRMAAISEVKFSAGWVADMQRALAERYVKEGGKLEPNDLGDLRSSSCGLMQDVNLLEQLAAAPNEGPVEVRGEDQALAHVAEAMADKVCAPVVAQEVNCSPIERQHVGKIHEALDGVRWAADLAARMHAELEGQHDDARGRTRRLGTRVRRCCQRCEGSASRDSEARASHAARAARG
;
A
#
# COMPACT_ATOMS: atom_id res chain seq x y z
N MET A 1 -15.65 -6.15 8.91
CA MET A 1 -15.28 -5.46 7.66
C MET A 1 -16.59 -5.22 6.94
N GLY A 2 -16.90 -3.95 6.69
CA GLY A 2 -18.10 -3.55 5.97
C GLY A 2 -17.81 -3.51 4.48
N GLU A 3 -18.75 -3.99 3.66
CA GLU A 3 -18.71 -3.71 2.23
C GLU A 3 -19.10 -2.25 2.02
N VAL A 4 -18.23 -1.49 1.32
CA VAL A 4 -18.48 -0.09 0.97
C VAL A 4 -18.51 0.07 -0.55
N ARG A 5 -19.13 1.17 -1.00
CA ARG A 5 -19.23 1.52 -2.41
C ARG A 5 -18.50 2.81 -2.68
N VAL A 6 -17.76 2.82 -3.78
CA VAL A 6 -16.96 3.98 -4.21
C VAL A 6 -17.30 4.29 -5.65
N THR A 7 -17.58 5.55 -5.93
CA THR A 7 -17.66 6.06 -7.29
C THR A 7 -16.32 6.64 -7.69
N ILE A 8 -15.67 6.02 -8.68
CA ILE A 8 -14.41 6.44 -9.25
C ILE A 8 -14.71 7.29 -10.49
N PRO A 9 -14.27 8.56 -10.55
CA PRO A 9 -14.40 9.39 -11.75
C PRO A 9 -13.65 8.80 -12.94
N ALA A 10 -14.14 9.02 -14.16
CA ALA A 10 -13.57 8.44 -15.38
C ALA A 10 -12.08 8.80 -15.54
N GLU A 11 -11.73 10.05 -15.26
CA GLU A 11 -10.39 10.61 -15.33
C GLU A 11 -9.42 10.01 -14.28
N ARG A 12 -9.96 9.31 -13.27
CA ARG A 12 -9.16 8.66 -12.21
C ARG A 12 -9.11 7.15 -12.34
N LEU A 13 -9.94 6.56 -13.21
CA LEU A 13 -10.11 5.11 -13.32
C LEU A 13 -8.80 4.38 -13.62
N GLU A 14 -7.99 4.90 -14.55
CA GLU A 14 -6.73 4.25 -14.92
C GLU A 14 -5.69 4.33 -13.79
N ALA A 15 -5.57 5.48 -13.14
CA ALA A 15 -4.68 5.63 -11.98
C ALA A 15 -5.10 4.70 -10.83
N PHE A 16 -6.40 4.54 -10.61
CA PHE A 16 -6.95 3.65 -9.60
C PHE A 16 -6.72 2.16 -9.95
N ARG A 17 -6.86 1.77 -11.23
CA ARG A 17 -6.50 0.43 -11.72
C ARG A 17 -5.02 0.13 -11.47
N MET A 18 -4.14 1.06 -11.81
CA MET A 18 -2.70 0.91 -11.58
C MET A 18 -2.36 0.77 -10.08
N ALA A 19 -3.05 1.52 -9.23
CA ALA A 19 -2.92 1.41 -7.78
C ALA A 19 -3.37 0.03 -7.27
N ALA A 20 -4.54 -0.45 -7.71
CA ALA A 20 -5.05 -1.77 -7.33
C ALA A 20 -4.10 -2.90 -7.79
N ILE A 21 -3.51 -2.79 -8.99
CA ILE A 21 -2.50 -3.74 -9.49
C ILE A 21 -1.26 -3.71 -8.60
N SER A 22 -0.83 -2.51 -8.18
CA SER A 22 0.31 -2.36 -7.28
C SER A 22 0.07 -3.02 -5.93
N GLU A 23 -1.12 -2.84 -5.33
CA GLU A 23 -1.50 -3.46 -4.06
C GLU A 23 -1.58 -4.98 -4.17
N VAL A 24 -2.20 -5.54 -5.22
CA VAL A 24 -2.21 -7.00 -5.44
C VAL A 24 -0.80 -7.56 -5.54
N LYS A 25 0.11 -6.88 -6.25
CA LYS A 25 1.51 -7.31 -6.35
C LYS A 25 2.22 -7.27 -5.00
N PHE A 26 1.99 -6.22 -4.22
CA PHE A 26 2.54 -6.09 -2.87
C PHE A 26 2.01 -7.18 -1.93
N SER A 27 0.69 -7.34 -1.85
CA SER A 27 0.01 -8.37 -1.06
C SER A 27 0.44 -9.78 -1.45
N ALA A 28 0.54 -10.08 -2.75
CA ALA A 28 1.02 -11.38 -3.24
C ALA A 28 2.48 -11.65 -2.85
N GLY A 29 3.35 -10.64 -2.95
CA GLY A 29 4.73 -10.73 -2.49
C GLY A 29 4.82 -11.01 -0.99
N TRP A 30 4.03 -10.29 -0.19
CA TRP A 30 3.96 -10.51 1.26
C TRP A 30 3.48 -11.93 1.62
N VAL A 31 2.43 -12.42 0.96
CA VAL A 31 1.95 -13.80 1.15
C VAL A 31 3.03 -14.82 0.78
N ALA A 32 3.74 -14.62 -0.33
CA ALA A 32 4.82 -15.51 -0.74
C ALA A 32 5.99 -15.53 0.27
N ASP A 33 6.35 -14.37 0.81
CA ASP A 33 7.39 -14.26 1.84
C ASP A 33 6.96 -14.93 3.15
N MET A 34 5.69 -14.77 3.56
CA MET A 34 5.12 -15.49 4.70
C MET A 34 5.16 -17.01 4.48
N GLN A 35 4.74 -17.49 3.32
CA GLN A 35 4.80 -18.91 2.98
C GLN A 35 6.23 -19.46 3.06
N ARG A 36 7.21 -18.70 2.55
CA ARG A 36 8.63 -19.07 2.65
C ARG A 36 9.09 -19.16 4.10
N ALA A 37 8.79 -18.14 4.91
CA ALA A 37 9.17 -18.11 6.32
C ALA A 37 8.53 -19.26 7.13
N LEU A 38 7.29 -19.62 6.80
CA LEU A 38 6.59 -20.74 7.41
C LEU A 38 7.18 -22.09 7.00
N ALA A 39 7.54 -22.26 5.73
CA ALA A 39 8.21 -23.47 5.26
C ALA A 39 9.57 -23.66 5.95
N GLU A 40 10.38 -22.60 6.07
CA GLU A 40 11.67 -22.64 6.78
C GLU A 40 11.49 -23.02 8.25
N ARG A 41 10.50 -22.45 8.94
CA ARG A 41 10.18 -22.81 10.32
C ARG A 41 9.69 -24.25 10.46
N TYR A 42 8.80 -24.69 9.58
CA TYR A 42 8.30 -26.07 9.57
C TYR A 42 9.45 -27.08 9.48
N VAL A 43 10.44 -26.83 8.61
CA VAL A 43 11.65 -27.67 8.51
C VAL A 43 12.48 -27.60 9.80
N LYS A 44 12.74 -26.39 10.31
CA LYS A 44 13.57 -26.18 11.52
C LYS A 44 12.97 -26.78 12.79
N GLU A 45 11.65 -26.73 12.93
CA GLU A 45 10.90 -27.19 14.10
C GLU A 45 10.44 -28.65 13.98
N GLY A 46 10.90 -29.38 12.96
CA GLY A 46 10.65 -30.81 12.81
C GLY A 46 9.20 -31.14 12.46
N GLY A 47 8.57 -30.32 11.62
CA GLY A 47 7.21 -30.53 11.12
C GLY A 47 6.10 -29.98 12.00
N LYS A 48 6.41 -29.03 12.90
CA LYS A 48 5.44 -28.36 13.76
C LYS A 48 5.26 -26.91 13.32
N LEU A 49 4.01 -26.50 13.19
CA LEU A 49 3.61 -25.10 13.02
C LEU A 49 2.49 -24.80 14.02
N GLU A 50 2.50 -23.60 14.56
CA GLU A 50 1.46 -23.17 15.48
C GLU A 50 0.19 -22.81 14.69
N PRO A 51 -1.03 -23.05 15.22
CA PRO A 51 -2.27 -22.66 14.56
C PRO A 51 -2.34 -21.17 14.19
N ASN A 52 -1.69 -20.31 14.99
CA ASN A 52 -1.62 -18.87 14.73
C ASN A 52 -0.82 -18.53 13.48
N ASP A 53 0.22 -19.32 13.17
CA ASP A 53 1.07 -19.11 11.99
C ASP A 53 0.27 -19.33 10.69
N LEU A 54 -0.60 -20.34 10.70
CA LEU A 54 -1.52 -20.62 9.59
C LEU A 54 -2.70 -19.63 9.55
N GLY A 55 -3.11 -19.12 10.72
CA GLY A 55 -4.14 -18.09 10.85
C GLY A 55 -3.76 -16.79 10.15
N ASP A 56 -2.56 -16.27 10.42
CA ASP A 56 -2.06 -15.05 9.80
C ASP A 56 -1.94 -15.22 8.26
N LEU A 57 -1.40 -16.36 7.79
CA LEU A 57 -1.32 -16.65 6.36
C LEU A 57 -2.71 -16.70 5.71
N ARG A 58 -3.67 -17.36 6.35
CA ARG A 58 -5.04 -17.45 5.85
C ARG A 58 -5.68 -16.06 5.75
N SER A 59 -5.53 -15.23 6.78
CA SER A 59 -6.06 -13.86 6.76
C SER A 59 -5.46 -13.03 5.63
N SER A 60 -4.14 -13.10 5.41
CA SER A 60 -3.48 -12.40 4.29
C SER A 60 -3.93 -12.93 2.92
N SER A 61 -4.08 -14.24 2.76
CA SER A 61 -4.61 -14.82 1.52
C SER A 61 -6.07 -14.43 1.24
N CYS A 62 -6.90 -14.31 2.29
CA CYS A 62 -8.26 -13.79 2.14
C CYS A 62 -8.26 -12.32 1.69
N GLY A 63 -7.39 -11.48 2.26
CA GLY A 63 -7.19 -10.11 1.79
C GLY A 63 -6.80 -10.03 0.31
N LEU A 64 -5.85 -10.86 -0.11
CA LEU A 64 -5.45 -10.93 -1.52
C LEU A 64 -6.60 -11.31 -2.46
N MET A 65 -7.50 -12.21 -2.04
CA MET A 65 -8.70 -12.54 -2.83
C MET A 65 -9.66 -11.36 -2.96
N GLN A 66 -9.78 -10.51 -1.94
CA GLN A 66 -10.60 -9.30 -2.01
C GLN A 66 -10.00 -8.29 -3.00
N ASP A 67 -8.68 -8.12 -2.98
CA ASP A 67 -7.96 -7.25 -3.91
C ASP A 67 -8.13 -7.74 -5.37
N VAL A 68 -8.10 -9.07 -5.59
CA VAL A 68 -8.38 -9.67 -6.91
C VAL A 68 -9.82 -9.42 -7.36
N ASN A 69 -10.81 -9.60 -6.49
CA ASN A 69 -12.21 -9.31 -6.82
C ASN A 69 -12.43 -7.83 -7.16
N LEU A 70 -11.69 -6.92 -6.52
CA LEU A 70 -11.71 -5.50 -6.87
C LEU A 70 -11.10 -5.27 -8.27
N LEU A 71 -9.98 -5.91 -8.60
CA LEU A 71 -9.40 -5.84 -9.94
C LEU A 71 -10.33 -6.36 -11.03
N GLU A 72 -11.05 -7.45 -10.78
CA GLU A 72 -12.03 -7.99 -11.73
C GLU A 72 -13.15 -6.98 -12.02
N GLN A 73 -13.67 -6.32 -10.99
CA GLN A 73 -14.66 -5.24 -11.16
C GLN A 73 -14.10 -4.09 -12.00
N LEU A 74 -12.86 -3.66 -11.69
CA LEU A 74 -12.21 -2.56 -12.41
C LEU A 74 -11.88 -2.91 -13.87
N ALA A 75 -11.56 -4.18 -14.15
CA ALA A 75 -11.30 -4.68 -15.50
C ALA A 75 -12.58 -4.79 -16.35
N ALA A 76 -13.70 -5.15 -15.72
CA ALA A 76 -15.01 -5.19 -16.38
C ALA A 76 -15.65 -3.80 -16.54
N ALA A 77 -15.15 -2.78 -15.84
CA ALA A 77 -15.72 -1.45 -15.85
C ALA A 77 -15.53 -0.74 -17.21
N PRO A 78 -16.57 -0.01 -17.68
CA PRO A 78 -16.46 0.80 -18.90
C PRO A 78 -15.41 1.90 -18.72
N ASN A 79 -14.73 2.25 -19.82
CA ASN A 79 -13.74 3.33 -19.82
C ASN A 79 -14.37 4.74 -19.91
N GLU A 80 -15.70 4.80 -20.08
CA GLU A 80 -16.44 6.05 -20.22
C GLU A 80 -17.35 6.26 -19.01
N GLY A 81 -17.20 7.42 -18.36
CA GLY A 81 -18.02 7.84 -17.22
C GLY A 81 -17.57 7.29 -15.86
N PRO A 82 -18.23 7.73 -14.77
CA PRO A 82 -17.91 7.27 -13.43
C PRO A 82 -18.23 5.79 -13.23
N VAL A 83 -17.38 5.08 -12.50
CA VAL A 83 -17.50 3.66 -12.21
C VAL A 83 -17.81 3.46 -10.73
N GLU A 84 -18.88 2.73 -10.40
CA GLU A 84 -19.13 2.26 -9.04
C GLU A 84 -18.45 0.92 -8.82
N VAL A 85 -17.58 0.85 -7.81
CA VAL A 85 -16.96 -0.41 -7.34
C VAL A 85 -17.39 -0.72 -5.92
N ARG A 86 -17.41 -2.01 -5.59
CA ARG A 86 -17.67 -2.51 -4.24
C ARG A 86 -16.46 -3.24 -3.73
N GLY A 87 -16.19 -3.08 -2.45
CA GLY A 87 -15.07 -3.75 -1.81
C GLY A 87 -15.15 -3.62 -0.31
N GLU A 88 -14.25 -4.31 0.38
CA GLU A 88 -14.07 -4.09 1.80
C GLU A 88 -13.43 -2.72 2.02
N ASP A 89 -13.95 -2.01 3.02
CA ASP A 89 -13.50 -0.70 3.48
C ASP A 89 -11.97 -0.57 3.53
N GLN A 90 -11.27 -1.52 4.15
CA GLN A 90 -9.81 -1.50 4.26
C GLN A 90 -9.08 -1.70 2.93
N ALA A 91 -9.56 -2.62 2.08
CA ALA A 91 -8.95 -2.88 0.78
C ALA A 91 -9.03 -1.65 -0.12
N LEU A 92 -10.21 -1.02 -0.16
CA LEU A 92 -10.41 0.20 -0.95
C LEU A 92 -9.60 1.39 -0.41
N ALA A 93 -9.44 1.49 0.92
CA ALA A 93 -8.60 2.53 1.53
C ALA A 93 -7.13 2.38 1.12
N HIS A 94 -6.59 1.16 1.18
CA HIS A 94 -5.21 0.90 0.75
C HIS A 94 -5.00 1.16 -0.74
N VAL A 95 -5.98 0.85 -1.60
CA VAL A 95 -5.88 1.19 -3.03
C VAL A 95 -5.88 2.71 -3.24
N ALA A 96 -6.69 3.46 -2.51
CA ALA A 96 -6.66 4.92 -2.57
C ALA A 96 -5.31 5.49 -2.07
N GLU A 97 -4.76 4.97 -0.97
CA GLU A 97 -3.41 5.33 -0.51
C GLU A 97 -2.34 5.02 -1.55
N ALA A 98 -2.40 3.83 -2.17
CA ALA A 98 -1.48 3.44 -3.22
C ALA A 98 -1.61 4.31 -4.47
N MET A 99 -2.80 4.79 -4.81
CA MET A 99 -2.99 5.75 -5.89
C MET A 99 -2.26 7.06 -5.58
N ALA A 100 -2.38 7.58 -4.36
CA ALA A 100 -1.68 8.78 -3.94
C ALA A 100 -0.15 8.58 -3.96
N ASP A 101 0.36 7.54 -3.30
CA ASP A 101 1.79 7.34 -3.05
C ASP A 101 2.55 6.67 -4.20
N LYS A 102 1.94 5.69 -4.88
CA LYS A 102 2.61 4.86 -5.90
C LYS A 102 2.31 5.28 -7.33
N VAL A 103 1.25 6.06 -7.57
CA VAL A 103 0.84 6.46 -8.92
C VAL A 103 0.96 7.96 -9.11
N CYS A 104 0.25 8.78 -8.33
CA CYS A 104 0.19 10.22 -8.55
C CYS A 104 1.44 10.97 -8.05
N ALA A 105 1.93 10.68 -6.83
CA ALA A 105 3.10 11.36 -6.28
C ALA A 105 4.39 11.17 -7.11
N PRO A 106 4.68 9.96 -7.67
CA PRO A 106 5.83 9.78 -8.56
C PRO A 106 5.74 10.61 -9.84
N VAL A 107 4.54 10.82 -10.39
CA VAL A 107 4.34 11.70 -11.56
C VAL A 107 4.68 13.15 -11.19
N VAL A 108 4.20 13.64 -10.03
CA VAL A 108 4.58 14.97 -9.53
C VAL A 108 6.10 15.07 -9.41
N ALA A 109 6.74 14.12 -8.73
CA ALA A 109 8.19 14.10 -8.51
C ALA A 109 8.98 14.07 -9.83
N GLN A 110 8.51 13.33 -10.83
CA GLN A 110 9.13 13.26 -12.15
C GLN A 110 9.03 14.61 -12.87
N GLU A 111 7.84 15.18 -12.94
CA GLU A 111 7.57 16.40 -13.72
C GLU A 111 8.22 17.65 -13.09
N VAL A 112 8.38 17.70 -11.76
CA VAL A 112 9.11 18.80 -11.08
C VAL A 112 10.63 18.69 -11.18
N ASN A 113 11.17 17.49 -11.43
CA ASN A 113 12.61 17.27 -11.59
C ASN A 113 13.12 17.69 -12.99
N CYS A 114 12.22 18.07 -13.90
CA CYS A 114 12.55 18.61 -15.21
C CYS A 114 12.90 20.11 -15.09
N SER A 115 14.16 20.49 -15.34
CA SER A 115 14.57 21.90 -15.44
C SER A 115 15.04 22.24 -16.86
N PRO A 116 14.54 23.33 -17.48
CA PRO A 116 13.49 24.23 -17.00
C PRO A 116 12.08 23.60 -17.05
N ILE A 117 11.19 23.97 -16.12
CA ILE A 117 9.78 23.55 -16.13
C ILE A 117 9.04 24.33 -17.22
N GLU A 118 8.73 23.67 -18.32
CA GLU A 118 7.87 24.17 -19.38
C GLU A 118 6.38 24.13 -19.02
N ARG A 119 5.55 24.93 -19.72
CA ARG A 119 4.10 25.00 -19.51
C ARG A 119 3.39 23.64 -19.61
N GLN A 120 3.90 22.73 -20.45
CA GLN A 120 3.34 21.39 -20.61
C GLN A 120 3.44 20.53 -19.33
N HIS A 121 4.47 20.76 -18.50
CA HIS A 121 4.66 20.03 -17.24
C HIS A 121 3.72 20.55 -16.15
N VAL A 122 3.41 21.85 -16.14
CA VAL A 122 2.51 22.47 -15.16
C VAL A 122 1.11 21.83 -15.19
N GLY A 123 0.58 21.53 -16.38
CA GLY A 123 -0.72 20.85 -16.52
C GLY A 123 -0.71 19.46 -15.87
N LYS A 124 0.32 18.65 -16.16
CA LYS A 124 0.48 17.31 -15.60
C LYS A 124 0.69 17.33 -14.08
N ILE A 125 1.45 18.29 -13.57
CA ILE A 125 1.67 18.48 -12.14
C ILE A 125 0.34 18.76 -11.43
N HIS A 126 -0.47 19.69 -11.96
CA HIS A 126 -1.79 19.97 -11.37
C HIS A 126 -2.70 18.75 -11.41
N GLU A 127 -2.79 18.05 -12.54
CA GLU A 127 -3.62 16.86 -12.67
C GLU A 127 -3.23 15.75 -11.68
N ALA A 128 -1.91 15.55 -11.49
CA ALA A 128 -1.38 14.59 -10.53
C ALA A 128 -1.61 15.02 -9.08
N LEU A 129 -1.45 16.31 -8.75
CA LEU A 129 -1.76 16.84 -7.41
C LEU A 129 -3.25 16.72 -7.08
N ASP A 130 -4.13 16.99 -8.03
CA ASP A 130 -5.57 16.77 -7.86
C ASP A 130 -5.88 15.29 -7.64
N GLY A 131 -5.14 14.40 -8.31
CA GLY A 131 -5.20 12.95 -8.10
C GLY A 131 -4.77 12.54 -6.68
N VAL A 132 -3.64 13.06 -6.19
CA VAL A 132 -3.17 12.85 -4.81
C VAL A 132 -4.22 13.29 -3.80
N ARG A 133 -4.77 14.50 -3.97
CA ARG A 133 -5.77 15.04 -3.05
C ARG A 133 -7.03 14.19 -3.03
N TRP A 134 -7.59 13.86 -4.20
CA TRP A 134 -8.79 13.04 -4.28
C TRP A 134 -8.60 11.67 -3.62
N ALA A 135 -7.47 11.03 -3.88
CA ALA A 135 -7.15 9.72 -3.34
C ALA A 135 -6.93 9.77 -1.81
N ALA A 136 -6.24 10.79 -1.30
CA ALA A 136 -6.07 11.00 0.14
C ALA A 136 -7.39 11.29 0.85
N ASP A 137 -8.26 12.12 0.27
CA ASP A 137 -9.58 12.43 0.80
C ASP A 137 -10.46 11.17 0.85
N LEU A 138 -10.39 10.31 -0.18
CA LEU A 138 -11.10 9.04 -0.22
C LEU A 138 -10.61 8.07 0.86
N ALA A 139 -9.28 7.89 0.99
CA ALA A 139 -8.68 7.03 2.02
C ALA A 139 -9.05 7.52 3.43
N ALA A 140 -8.96 8.83 3.68
CA ALA A 140 -9.31 9.42 4.97
C ALA A 140 -10.79 9.19 5.32
N ARG A 141 -11.71 9.31 4.36
CA ARG A 141 -13.13 9.00 4.57
C ARG A 141 -13.35 7.54 4.95
N MET A 142 -12.71 6.60 4.26
CA MET A 142 -12.83 5.18 4.57
C MET A 142 -12.28 4.82 5.95
N HIS A 143 -11.13 5.39 6.33
CA HIS A 143 -10.58 5.20 7.68
C HIS A 143 -11.47 5.81 8.76
N ALA A 144 -12.06 6.98 8.51
CA ALA A 144 -13.01 7.57 9.45
C ALA A 144 -14.27 6.71 9.62
N GLU A 145 -14.79 6.11 8.55
CA GLU A 145 -15.92 5.16 8.60
C GLU A 145 -15.55 3.89 9.38
N LEU A 146 -14.33 3.38 9.20
CA LEU A 146 -13.78 2.26 9.97
C LEU A 146 -13.65 2.59 11.46
N GLU A 147 -13.09 3.76 11.80
CA GLU A 147 -12.94 4.21 13.19
C GLU A 147 -14.30 4.44 13.87
N GLY A 148 -15.27 5.02 13.16
CA GLY A 148 -16.63 5.21 13.64
C GLY A 148 -17.36 3.90 13.95
N GLN A 149 -17.09 2.83 13.19
CA GLN A 149 -17.58 1.48 13.48
C GLN A 149 -16.83 0.79 14.63
N HIS A 150 -15.57 1.18 14.88
CA HIS A 150 -14.75 0.64 15.95
C HIS A 150 -15.01 1.30 17.31
N ASP A 151 -15.60 2.50 17.37
CA ASP A 151 -15.99 3.16 18.61
C ASP A 151 -17.16 2.46 19.34
N ASP A 152 -18.04 1.78 18.60
CA ASP A 152 -19.03 0.84 19.16
C ASP A 152 -18.42 -0.52 19.56
N ALA A 153 -17.15 -0.78 19.20
CA ALA A 153 -16.44 -2.05 19.40
C ALA A 153 -15.09 -1.90 20.13
N ARG A 154 -14.90 -0.83 20.92
CA ARG A 154 -13.68 -0.46 21.67
C ARG A 154 -13.34 -1.39 22.85
N GLY A 155 -13.16 -2.69 22.55
CA GLY A 155 -12.57 -3.65 23.47
C GLY A 155 -11.32 -4.37 22.93
N ARG A 156 -11.09 -4.47 21.60
CA ARG A 156 -10.18 -5.52 21.08
C ARG A 156 -9.11 -5.15 20.03
N THR A 157 -9.11 -3.97 19.41
CA THR A 157 -8.24 -3.68 18.24
C THR A 157 -7.02 -2.78 18.51
N ARG A 158 -6.44 -2.80 19.72
CA ARG A 158 -5.17 -2.10 20.03
C ARG A 158 -3.91 -2.68 19.37
N ARG A 159 -3.99 -3.69 18.49
CA ARG A 159 -2.82 -4.49 18.04
C ARG A 159 -2.33 -4.27 16.60
N LEU A 160 -3.09 -3.61 15.72
CA LEU A 160 -2.70 -3.44 14.30
C LEU A 160 -1.91 -2.14 14.03
N GLY A 161 -2.21 -1.03 14.71
CA GLY A 161 -1.46 0.24 14.58
C GLY A 161 0.01 0.18 15.02
N THR A 162 0.41 -0.87 15.73
CA THR A 162 1.80 -1.11 16.16
C THR A 162 2.69 -1.79 15.11
N ARG A 163 2.14 -2.39 14.03
CA ARG A 163 2.96 -3.06 12.99
C ARG A 163 3.46 -2.08 11.93
N VAL A 164 2.67 -1.09 11.51
CA VAL A 164 3.09 -0.08 10.52
C VAL A 164 4.21 0.83 11.06
N ARG A 165 4.12 1.27 12.33
CA ARG A 165 5.22 2.05 12.96
C ARG A 165 6.54 1.29 13.11
N ARG A 166 6.50 -0.04 13.25
CA ARG A 166 7.74 -0.85 13.34
C ARG A 166 8.41 -1.05 12.00
N CYS A 167 7.67 -1.00 10.89
CA CYS A 167 8.27 -1.09 9.55
C CYS A 167 9.04 0.20 9.22
N CYS A 168 8.50 1.38 9.52
CA CYS A 168 9.22 2.65 9.36
C CYS A 168 10.49 2.74 10.21
N GLN A 169 10.43 2.35 11.50
CA GLN A 169 11.60 2.40 12.39
C GLN A 169 12.71 1.41 11.98
N ARG A 170 12.37 0.29 11.33
CA ARG A 170 13.36 -0.69 10.86
C ARG A 170 14.09 -0.24 9.59
N CYS A 171 13.42 0.54 8.74
CA CYS A 171 14.04 1.14 7.55
C CYS A 171 14.99 2.30 7.93
N GLU A 172 14.60 3.14 8.90
CA GLU A 172 15.45 4.23 9.40
C GLU A 172 16.71 3.72 10.11
N GLY A 173 16.59 2.66 10.92
CA GLY A 173 17.72 2.05 11.63
C GLY A 173 18.71 1.31 10.74
N SER A 174 18.27 0.80 9.58
CA SER A 174 19.14 0.09 8.63
C SER A 174 19.94 1.08 7.77
N ALA A 175 19.29 2.16 7.31
CA ALA A 175 19.95 3.21 6.52
C ALA A 175 21.04 3.96 7.31
N SER A 176 20.84 4.16 8.63
CA SER A 176 21.83 4.80 9.52
C SER A 176 23.08 3.94 9.77
N ARG A 177 22.96 2.61 9.81
CA ARG A 177 24.10 1.71 10.08
C ARG A 177 24.98 1.51 8.85
N ASP A 178 24.38 1.48 7.67
CA ASP A 178 25.11 1.36 6.41
C ASP A 178 25.91 2.64 6.07
N SER A 179 25.41 3.81 6.48
CA SER A 179 26.11 5.09 6.29
C SER A 179 27.30 5.25 7.24
N GLU A 180 27.19 4.83 8.51
CA GLU A 180 28.32 4.79 9.45
C GLU A 180 29.39 3.77 9.03
N ALA A 181 29.00 2.60 8.55
CA ALA A 181 29.94 1.58 8.07
C ALA A 181 30.75 2.06 6.86
N ARG A 182 30.11 2.76 5.91
CA ARG A 182 30.79 3.34 4.73
C ARG A 182 31.71 4.49 5.09
N ALA A 183 31.31 5.36 6.02
CA ALA A 183 32.17 6.46 6.49
C ALA A 183 33.42 5.95 7.22
N SER A 184 33.28 4.89 8.02
CA SER A 184 34.39 4.28 8.76
C SER A 184 35.38 3.56 7.84
N HIS A 185 34.88 2.92 6.78
CA HIS A 185 35.74 2.26 5.77
C HIS A 185 36.50 3.26 4.89
N ALA A 186 35.87 4.39 4.52
CA ALA A 186 36.52 5.46 3.77
C ALA A 186 37.62 6.17 4.60
N ALA A 187 37.39 6.39 5.89
CA ALA A 187 38.38 7.00 6.79
C ALA A 187 39.60 6.11 7.04
N ARG A 188 39.46 4.78 6.93
CA ARG A 188 40.57 3.83 7.04
C ARG A 188 41.41 3.73 5.78
N ALA A 189 40.80 3.85 4.61
CA ALA A 189 41.49 3.82 3.32
C ALA A 189 42.34 5.08 3.05
N ALA A 190 41.99 6.22 3.66
CA ALA A 190 42.73 7.48 3.50
C ALA A 190 43.97 7.62 4.41
N ARG A 191 44.28 6.62 5.25
CA ARG A 191 45.42 6.65 6.19
C ARG A 191 46.46 5.54 5.92
N GLY A 192 46.35 4.83 4.81
CA GLY A 192 47.26 3.76 4.38
C GLY A 192 48.08 4.17 3.16
#